data_AF-A0AAV9BW68-F1
#
_entry.id   AF-A0AAV9BW68-F1
#
_cell.length_a   1.000
_cell.length_b   1.000
_cell.length_c   1.000
_cell.angle_alpha   90.00
_cell.angle_beta   90.00
_cell.angle_gamma   90.00
#
_symmetry.space_group_name_H-M   'P 1'
#
loop_
_entity.id
_entity.type
_entity.pdbx_description
1 polymer ?
#
loop_
_entity_poly.entity_id
_entity_poly.type
_entity_poly.pdbx_seq_one_letter_code
_entity_poly.pdbx_strand_id
1 'polypeptide(L)'
;MVFQKFDGIEVVLFGMFVQEYGSNCPEPNRRHAYLAYLDSVKYFRPDNDIKSATGEALRTFVYHEILIGYLEYCKRRGFVSCHIWACPSGKRQDYIFYHHPNTQRMPNAKKLQKWYATMLQKASEEHIVVGTTNIYDGYFLSSDECKVKFSAAHLPYFDGDYWPNALEDIIKDVQKEKDEKEQIIAVPERALKYAVHQRSIGHASKEYQIVKKFGSHILQCKENLIVAQLQHACTCCREYILSGKVWVCRQCSKRKFQLCEKCYESEKTLGEWKHPSNCREKHSLSQIEVDTVHSDTEDGDETIRNTSVDHRPEFLDFCQSNYHQFDTIRRAKHSSLMILYILHHPEAPDFTNR
;
A
#
# COMPACT_ATOMS: atom_id res chain seq x y z
N MET A 1 0.72 -14.48 -11.44
CA MET A 1 1.61 -14.08 -12.56
C MET A 1 0.78 -13.89 -13.83
N VAL A 2 1.25 -13.11 -14.81
CA VAL A 2 0.55 -12.92 -16.10
C VAL A 2 1.45 -13.32 -17.26
N PHE A 3 0.89 -14.14 -18.15
CA PHE A 3 1.56 -14.68 -19.32
C PHE A 3 0.94 -14.17 -20.61
N GLN A 4 1.74 -14.03 -21.65
CA GLN A 4 1.27 -13.79 -23.01
C GLN A 4 1.93 -14.78 -23.97
N LYS A 5 1.17 -15.24 -24.96
CA LYS A 5 1.66 -16.19 -25.97
C LYS A 5 2.36 -15.46 -27.12
N PHE A 6 3.61 -15.81 -27.36
CA PHE A 6 4.46 -15.33 -28.45
C PHE A 6 4.83 -16.50 -29.36
N ASP A 7 4.30 -16.51 -30.58
CA ASP A 7 4.61 -17.54 -31.60
C ASP A 7 4.38 -18.96 -31.07
N GLY A 8 3.29 -19.18 -30.33
CA GLY A 8 2.97 -20.47 -29.74
C GLY A 8 3.51 -20.69 -28.31
N ILE A 9 4.40 -19.83 -27.80
CA ILE A 9 5.11 -20.02 -26.53
C ILE A 9 4.66 -19.01 -25.49
N GLU A 10 4.32 -19.46 -24.28
CA GLU A 10 3.94 -18.58 -23.16
C GLU A 10 5.17 -17.90 -22.56
N VAL A 11 5.07 -16.59 -22.33
CA VAL A 11 6.10 -15.77 -21.68
C VAL A 11 5.47 -15.03 -20.52
N VAL A 12 6.02 -15.21 -19.31
CA VAL A 12 5.63 -14.40 -18.14
C VAL A 12 6.09 -12.97 -18.35
N LEU A 13 5.19 -12.02 -18.15
CA LEU A 13 5.42 -10.60 -18.38
C LEU A 13 5.34 -9.77 -17.11
N PHE A 14 4.54 -10.23 -16.15
CA PHE A 14 4.22 -9.50 -14.94
C PHE A 14 4.05 -10.47 -13.77
N GLY A 15 4.58 -10.11 -12.62
CA GLY A 15 4.46 -10.85 -11.37
C GLY A 15 4.15 -9.88 -10.24
N MET A 16 3.36 -10.34 -9.28
CA MET A 16 3.16 -9.64 -8.02
C MET A 16 3.07 -10.64 -6.87
N PHE A 17 3.61 -10.26 -5.73
CA PHE A 17 3.42 -10.90 -4.43
C PHE A 17 2.62 -9.96 -3.55
N VAL A 18 1.58 -10.49 -2.92
CA VAL A 18 0.69 -9.74 -2.04
C VAL A 18 0.60 -10.44 -0.69
N GLN A 19 0.36 -9.66 0.35
CA GLN A 19 0.02 -10.18 1.68
C GLN A 19 -1.39 -9.73 2.02
N GLU A 20 -2.25 -10.68 2.36
CA GLU A 20 -3.65 -10.42 2.69
C GLU A 20 -3.91 -10.75 4.17
N TYR A 21 -4.24 -9.73 4.96
CA TYR A 21 -4.54 -9.86 6.37
C TYR A 21 -6.06 -9.82 6.55
N GLY A 22 -6.67 -10.99 6.67
CA GLY A 22 -8.12 -11.14 6.62
C GLY A 22 -8.89 -10.60 7.83
N SER A 23 -10.21 -10.83 7.84
CA SER A 23 -11.11 -10.46 8.95
C SER A 23 -10.74 -11.08 10.30
N ASN A 24 -10.15 -12.28 10.28
CA ASN A 24 -9.70 -13.01 11.48
C ASN A 24 -8.32 -12.54 11.99
N CYS A 25 -7.62 -11.68 11.25
CA CYS A 25 -6.36 -11.11 11.69
C CYS A 25 -6.58 -10.14 12.88
N PRO A 26 -5.72 -10.14 13.90
CA PRO A 26 -5.78 -9.12 14.95
C PRO A 26 -5.51 -7.71 14.40
N GLU A 27 -5.99 -6.71 15.13
CA GLU A 27 -5.57 -5.33 14.89
C GLU A 27 -4.05 -5.19 15.12
N PRO A 28 -3.34 -4.30 14.39
CA PRO A 28 -3.86 -3.29 13.45
C PRO A 28 -3.96 -3.76 11.99
N ASN A 29 -3.76 -5.05 11.69
CA ASN A 29 -3.66 -5.56 10.32
C ASN A 29 -4.99 -6.01 9.72
N ARG A 30 -6.04 -6.13 10.54
CA ARG A 30 -7.32 -6.67 10.12
C ARG A 30 -7.86 -6.01 8.86
N ARG A 31 -8.24 -6.83 7.89
CA ARG A 31 -8.80 -6.43 6.58
C ARG A 31 -7.88 -5.53 5.75
N HIS A 32 -6.56 -5.60 5.95
CA HIS A 32 -5.59 -4.88 5.12
C HIS A 32 -4.90 -5.81 4.11
N ALA A 33 -4.75 -5.33 2.88
CA ALA A 33 -3.90 -5.95 1.88
C ALA A 33 -2.61 -5.14 1.72
N TYR A 34 -1.51 -5.79 1.32
CA TYR A 34 -0.23 -5.16 1.05
C TYR A 34 0.35 -5.70 -0.26
N LEU A 35 0.67 -4.80 -1.19
CA LEU A 35 1.40 -5.11 -2.41
C LEU A 35 2.89 -5.17 -2.09
N ALA A 36 3.38 -6.37 -1.72
CA ALA A 36 4.73 -6.57 -1.24
C ALA A 36 5.78 -6.43 -2.34
N TYR A 37 5.55 -7.07 -3.49
CA TYR A 37 6.44 -6.97 -4.65
C TYR A 37 5.63 -6.91 -5.94
N LEU A 38 6.15 -6.15 -6.89
CA LEU A 38 5.66 -6.10 -8.26
C LEU A 38 6.85 -6.00 -9.19
N ASP A 39 6.83 -6.80 -10.25
CA ASP A 39 7.86 -6.74 -11.27
C ASP A 39 7.30 -7.03 -12.67
N SER A 40 8.03 -6.62 -13.69
CA SER A 40 7.64 -6.89 -15.07
C SER A 40 8.83 -6.92 -16.02
N VAL A 41 8.69 -7.70 -17.09
CA VAL A 41 9.63 -7.70 -18.22
C VAL A 41 9.01 -7.00 -19.41
N LYS A 42 9.83 -6.30 -20.19
CA LYS A 42 9.36 -5.34 -21.20
C LYS A 42 8.66 -5.94 -22.42
N TYR A 43 8.58 -7.26 -22.54
CA TYR A 43 8.28 -7.96 -23.79
C TYR A 43 6.83 -7.95 -24.24
N PHE A 44 5.91 -7.39 -23.44
CA PHE A 44 4.50 -7.26 -23.79
C PHE A 44 4.29 -6.79 -25.24
N ARG A 45 3.43 -7.50 -25.96
CA ARG A 45 2.96 -7.13 -27.30
C ARG A 45 1.48 -6.76 -27.29
N PRO A 46 1.06 -5.78 -28.10
CA PRO A 46 1.89 -4.99 -29.01
C PRO A 46 2.89 -4.08 -28.29
N ASP A 47 3.96 -3.70 -28.99
CA ASP A 47 5.01 -2.84 -28.46
C ASP A 47 4.45 -1.47 -28.01
N ASN A 48 5.22 -0.72 -27.21
CA ASN A 48 4.79 0.52 -26.56
C ASN A 48 4.37 1.66 -27.52
N ASP A 49 4.55 1.48 -28.83
CA ASP A 49 4.11 2.41 -29.86
C ASP A 49 2.58 2.38 -30.04
N ILE A 50 1.92 1.30 -29.62
CA ILE A 50 0.46 1.23 -29.60
C ILE A 50 -0.07 1.74 -28.25
N LYS A 51 -0.96 2.73 -28.35
CA LYS A 51 -1.59 3.39 -27.20
C LYS A 51 -3.02 2.89 -26.98
N SER A 52 -3.47 2.93 -25.73
CA SER A 52 -4.87 2.75 -25.36
C SER A 52 -5.72 3.95 -25.84
N ALA A 53 -7.04 3.84 -25.69
CA ALA A 53 -7.97 4.94 -25.98
C ALA A 53 -7.70 6.20 -25.13
N THR A 54 -7.10 6.03 -23.95
CA THR A 54 -6.73 7.11 -23.01
C THR A 54 -5.30 7.63 -23.20
N GLY A 55 -4.53 7.04 -24.13
CA GLY A 55 -3.28 7.61 -24.66
C GLY A 55 -1.99 7.07 -24.03
N GLU A 56 -2.05 6.24 -23.00
CA GLU A 56 -0.89 5.51 -22.46
C GLU A 56 -0.55 4.25 -23.28
N ALA A 57 0.68 3.75 -23.15
CA ALA A 57 1.10 2.51 -23.83
C ALA A 57 0.25 1.32 -23.35
N LEU A 58 -0.15 0.42 -24.26
CA LEU A 58 -1.02 -0.71 -23.92
C LEU A 58 -0.44 -1.62 -22.82
N ARG A 59 0.88 -1.79 -22.75
CA ARG A 59 1.53 -2.51 -21.66
C ARG A 59 1.23 -1.87 -20.29
N THR A 60 1.32 -0.54 -20.21
CA THR A 60 1.00 0.20 -18.98
C THR A 60 -0.48 0.10 -18.65
N PHE A 61 -1.35 0.23 -19.64
CA PHE A 61 -2.79 0.05 -19.48
C PHE A 61 -3.10 -1.32 -18.85
N VAL A 62 -2.60 -2.42 -19.43
CA VAL A 62 -2.84 -3.77 -18.91
C VAL A 62 -2.31 -3.95 -17.49
N TYR A 63 -1.13 -3.42 -17.16
CA TYR A 63 -0.60 -3.51 -15.81
C TYR A 63 -1.43 -2.71 -14.80
N HIS A 64 -2.01 -1.57 -15.20
CA HIS A 64 -2.98 -0.88 -14.39
C HIS A 64 -4.25 -1.72 -14.20
N GLU A 65 -4.80 -2.33 -15.26
CA GLU A 65 -6.02 -3.14 -15.15
C GLU A 65 -5.85 -4.32 -14.20
N ILE A 66 -4.69 -4.97 -14.21
CA ILE A 66 -4.40 -6.08 -13.29
C ILE A 66 -4.45 -5.58 -11.84
N LEU A 67 -3.82 -4.44 -11.54
CA LEU A 67 -3.81 -3.87 -10.19
C LEU A 67 -5.20 -3.37 -9.78
N ILE A 68 -5.91 -2.69 -10.67
CA ILE A 68 -7.27 -2.20 -10.42
C ILE A 68 -8.23 -3.37 -10.18
N GLY A 69 -8.14 -4.42 -11.00
CA GLY A 69 -8.91 -5.65 -10.82
C GLY A 69 -8.62 -6.33 -9.49
N TYR A 70 -7.35 -6.37 -9.06
CA TYR A 70 -6.98 -6.86 -7.72
C TYR A 70 -7.58 -5.99 -6.60
N LEU A 71 -7.52 -4.66 -6.71
CA LEU A 71 -8.13 -3.76 -5.72
C LEU A 71 -9.66 -3.94 -5.65
N GLU A 72 -10.33 -4.10 -6.79
CA GLU A 72 -11.75 -4.40 -6.87
C GLU A 72 -12.07 -5.75 -6.21
N TYR A 73 -11.25 -6.76 -6.48
CA TYR A 73 -11.36 -8.08 -5.87
C TYR A 73 -11.26 -8.02 -4.35
N CYS A 74 -10.21 -7.37 -3.81
CA CYS A 74 -10.06 -7.16 -2.38
C CYS A 74 -11.24 -6.37 -1.80
N LYS A 75 -11.74 -5.34 -2.49
CA LYS A 75 -12.88 -4.54 -2.02
C LYS A 75 -14.13 -5.40 -1.89
N ARG A 76 -14.44 -6.23 -2.89
CA ARG A 76 -15.58 -7.15 -2.87
C ARG A 76 -15.48 -8.17 -1.75
N ARG A 77 -14.28 -8.74 -1.52
CA ARG A 77 -14.01 -9.62 -0.37
C ARG A 77 -14.03 -8.89 0.98
N GLY A 78 -14.06 -7.56 0.99
CA GLY A 78 -14.22 -6.77 2.21
C GLY A 78 -12.93 -6.34 2.90
N PHE A 79 -11.83 -6.29 2.17
CA PHE A 79 -10.66 -5.55 2.61
C PHE A 79 -10.97 -4.04 2.65
N VAL A 80 -10.38 -3.35 3.62
CA VAL A 80 -10.64 -1.93 3.88
C VAL A 80 -9.62 -1.00 3.21
N SER A 81 -8.40 -1.48 3.02
CA SER A 81 -7.38 -0.77 2.26
C SER A 81 -6.30 -1.70 1.70
N CYS A 82 -5.63 -1.23 0.66
CA CYS A 82 -4.40 -1.83 0.14
C CYS A 82 -3.24 -0.85 0.32
N HIS A 83 -2.12 -1.32 0.86
CA HIS A 83 -0.91 -0.54 1.10
C HIS A 83 0.13 -0.84 0.03
N ILE A 84 0.81 0.21 -0.44
CA ILE A 84 1.80 0.13 -1.53
C ILE A 84 3.03 0.91 -1.10
N TRP A 85 4.17 0.21 -1.04
CA TRP A 85 5.48 0.87 -0.96
C TRP A 85 6.04 1.08 -2.37
N ALA A 86 5.97 2.32 -2.86
CA ALA A 86 6.48 2.72 -4.17
C ALA A 86 8.01 2.85 -4.17
N CYS A 87 8.70 1.72 -3.99
CA CYS A 87 10.15 1.62 -4.05
C CYS A 87 10.59 1.13 -5.44
N PRO A 88 11.34 1.93 -6.22
CA PRO A 88 11.98 1.41 -7.42
C PRO A 88 13.15 0.51 -7.02
N SER A 89 13.38 -0.57 -7.76
CA SER A 89 14.53 -1.45 -7.51
C SER A 89 15.85 -0.68 -7.66
N GLY A 90 16.81 -0.99 -6.77
CA GLY A 90 18.17 -0.45 -6.86
C GLY A 90 18.87 -0.92 -8.14
N LYS A 91 19.98 -0.27 -8.51
CA LYS A 91 20.80 -0.73 -9.64
C LYS A 91 21.23 -2.18 -9.40
N ARG A 92 20.88 -3.08 -10.34
CA ARG A 92 21.18 -4.53 -10.32
C ARG A 92 20.46 -5.34 -9.22
N GLN A 93 19.34 -4.83 -8.70
CA GLN A 93 18.45 -5.62 -7.87
C GLN A 93 17.20 -5.96 -8.67
N ASP A 94 16.87 -7.25 -8.76
CA ASP A 94 15.65 -7.72 -9.39
C ASP A 94 14.60 -8.00 -8.29
N TYR A 95 13.36 -7.54 -8.48
CA TYR A 95 12.31 -7.83 -7.52
C TYR A 95 11.84 -9.26 -7.65
N ILE A 96 11.39 -9.67 -8.84
CA ILE A 96 10.84 -11.01 -9.07
C ILE A 96 11.61 -11.69 -10.20
N PHE A 97 11.82 -11.00 -11.32
CA PHE A 97 12.40 -11.62 -12.52
C PHE A 97 13.92 -11.44 -12.59
N TYR A 98 14.65 -12.54 -12.44
CA TYR A 98 16.11 -12.53 -12.47
C TYR A 98 16.66 -12.06 -13.82
N HIS A 99 17.48 -11.01 -13.81
CA HIS A 99 18.07 -10.36 -14.98
C HIS A 99 17.07 -9.78 -15.98
N HIS A 100 16.78 -8.49 -15.81
CA HIS A 100 16.02 -7.71 -16.78
C HIS A 100 16.81 -7.41 -18.07
N PRO A 101 16.12 -7.12 -19.18
CA PRO A 101 16.78 -6.71 -20.41
C PRO A 101 17.54 -5.40 -20.22
N ASN A 102 18.79 -5.31 -20.70
CA ASN A 102 19.62 -4.09 -20.60
C ASN A 102 18.96 -2.83 -21.22
N THR A 103 18.01 -3.04 -22.12
CA THR A 103 17.24 -1.98 -22.79
C THR A 103 15.96 -1.60 -22.05
N GLN A 104 15.58 -2.33 -21.00
CA GLN A 104 14.47 -2.00 -20.11
C GLN A 104 14.92 -0.94 -19.11
N ARG A 105 14.29 0.24 -19.17
CA ARG A 105 14.59 1.34 -18.24
C ARG A 105 13.79 1.15 -16.96
N MET A 106 14.48 1.05 -15.82
CA MET A 106 13.84 1.07 -14.52
C MET A 106 13.31 2.48 -14.20
N PRO A 107 12.08 2.62 -13.65
CA PRO A 107 11.58 3.91 -13.21
C PRO A 107 12.40 4.41 -12.02
N ASN A 108 12.56 5.74 -11.90
CA ASN A 108 13.01 6.33 -10.64
C ASN A 108 11.81 6.56 -9.72
N ALA A 109 12.05 6.94 -8.47
CA ALA A 109 10.99 7.11 -7.46
C ALA A 109 9.84 8.01 -7.94
N LYS A 110 10.16 9.19 -8.48
CA LYS A 110 9.14 10.14 -8.99
C LYS A 110 8.29 9.55 -10.13
N LYS A 111 8.90 8.81 -11.05
CA LYS A 111 8.17 8.16 -12.15
C LYS A 111 7.27 7.05 -11.63
N LEU A 112 7.75 6.24 -10.68
CA LEU A 112 6.98 5.15 -10.08
C LEU A 112 5.81 5.68 -9.25
N GLN A 113 6.02 6.72 -8.44
CA GLN A 113 4.97 7.43 -7.72
C GLN A 113 3.87 7.92 -8.67
N LYS A 114 4.24 8.59 -9.76
CA LYS A 114 3.28 9.07 -10.77
C LYS A 114 2.54 7.90 -11.44
N TRP A 115 3.21 6.79 -11.68
CA TRP A 115 2.60 5.59 -12.26
C TRP A 115 1.48 5.04 -11.37
N TYR A 116 1.76 4.81 -10.08
CA TYR A 116 0.74 4.39 -9.11
C TYR A 116 -0.37 5.43 -8.92
N ALA A 117 -0.03 6.73 -8.87
CA ALA A 117 -1.03 7.78 -8.76
C ALA A 117 -2.00 7.80 -9.95
N THR A 118 -1.49 7.54 -11.16
CA THR A 118 -2.33 7.46 -12.37
C THR A 118 -3.25 6.23 -12.32
N MET A 119 -2.72 5.08 -11.89
CA MET A 119 -3.50 3.86 -11.69
C MET A 119 -4.62 4.06 -10.65
N LEU A 120 -4.31 4.65 -9.50
CA LEU A 120 -5.27 4.89 -8.42
C LEU A 120 -6.30 5.97 -8.78
N GLN A 121 -5.92 6.96 -9.59
CA GLN A 121 -6.86 7.94 -10.13
C GLN A 121 -7.92 7.24 -10.99
N LYS A 122 -7.50 6.36 -11.89
CA LYS A 122 -8.41 5.54 -12.69
C LYS A 122 -9.32 4.67 -11.80
N ALA A 123 -8.74 3.98 -10.81
CA ALA A 123 -9.50 3.17 -9.85
C ALA A 123 -10.54 3.99 -9.07
N SER A 124 -10.25 5.28 -8.80
CA SER A 124 -11.20 6.19 -8.13
C SER A 124 -12.32 6.64 -9.06
N GLU A 125 -12.04 6.85 -10.34
CA GLU A 125 -13.05 7.19 -11.37
C GLU A 125 -14.02 6.02 -11.61
N GLU A 126 -13.54 4.79 -11.48
CA GLU A 126 -14.33 3.56 -11.55
C GLU A 126 -15.02 3.19 -10.22
N HIS A 127 -14.97 4.06 -9.22
CA HIS A 127 -15.57 3.86 -7.89
C HIS A 127 -15.06 2.63 -7.12
N ILE A 128 -13.89 2.10 -7.48
CA ILE A 128 -13.22 1.02 -6.77
C ILE A 128 -12.52 1.60 -5.54
N VAL A 129 -11.61 2.55 -5.73
CA VAL A 129 -10.90 3.22 -4.64
C VAL A 129 -11.71 4.44 -4.17
N VAL A 130 -12.13 4.45 -2.91
CA VAL A 130 -12.91 5.58 -2.36
C VAL A 130 -12.03 6.76 -1.93
N GLY A 131 -10.74 6.51 -1.72
CA GLY A 131 -9.77 7.54 -1.34
C GLY A 131 -8.33 7.07 -1.47
N THR A 132 -7.43 8.01 -1.70
CA THR A 132 -5.98 7.77 -1.70
C THR A 132 -5.34 8.67 -0.67
N THR A 133 -4.49 8.09 0.18
CA THR A 133 -3.72 8.80 1.18
C THR A 133 -2.32 8.18 1.27
N ASN A 134 -1.54 8.57 2.27
CA ASN A 134 -0.29 7.92 2.64
C ASN A 134 -0.25 7.69 4.15
N ILE A 135 0.72 6.91 4.62
CA ILE A 135 0.89 6.61 6.05
C ILE A 135 0.99 7.91 6.88
N TYR A 136 1.72 8.91 6.41
CA TYR A 136 1.87 10.18 7.14
C TYR A 136 0.53 10.92 7.27
N ASP A 137 -0.11 11.22 6.15
CA ASP A 137 -1.32 12.03 6.10
C ASP A 137 -2.53 11.30 6.72
N GLY A 138 -2.56 9.97 6.64
CA GLY A 138 -3.62 9.12 7.20
C GLY A 138 -3.51 8.88 8.72
N TYR A 139 -2.30 8.78 9.26
CA TYR A 139 -2.10 8.38 10.66
C TYR A 139 -1.46 9.47 11.54
N PHE A 140 -0.47 10.21 11.02
CA PHE A 140 0.25 11.21 11.82
C PHE A 140 -0.47 12.55 11.87
N LEU A 141 -1.07 12.97 10.76
CA LEU A 141 -1.82 14.22 10.72
C LEU A 141 -3.20 14.06 11.35
N SER A 142 -3.28 14.38 12.64
CA SER A 142 -4.55 14.54 13.35
C SER A 142 -5.08 15.95 13.08
N SER A 143 -6.25 16.09 12.45
CA SER A 143 -6.98 17.36 12.49
C SER A 143 -7.55 17.59 13.89
N ASP A 144 -7.93 18.82 14.22
CA ASP A 144 -8.68 19.11 15.45
C ASP A 144 -10.03 18.35 15.52
N GLU A 145 -10.44 17.73 14.40
CA GLU A 145 -11.66 16.95 14.25
C GLU A 145 -11.41 15.45 14.51
N CYS A 146 -10.16 15.01 14.62
CA CYS A 146 -9.77 13.63 14.91
C CYS A 146 -9.64 13.43 16.42
N LYS A 147 -10.44 12.53 16.99
CA LYS A 147 -10.43 12.22 18.44
C LYS A 147 -9.39 11.15 18.80
N VAL A 148 -8.84 10.46 17.80
CA VAL A 148 -7.84 9.40 17.99
C VAL A 148 -6.45 10.00 18.15
N LYS A 149 -5.76 9.63 19.24
CA LYS A 149 -4.35 9.94 19.44
C LYS A 149 -3.49 8.99 18.62
N PHE A 150 -2.42 9.52 18.04
CA PHE A 150 -1.47 8.69 17.34
C PHE A 150 -0.75 7.73 18.30
N SER A 151 -0.63 6.47 17.88
CA SER A 151 0.27 5.47 18.43
C SER A 151 0.84 4.68 17.27
N ALA A 152 2.14 4.35 17.31
CA ALA A 152 2.76 3.53 16.28
C ALA A 152 2.12 2.13 16.21
N ALA A 153 1.56 1.63 17.33
CA ALA A 153 0.86 0.35 17.39
C ALA A 153 -0.47 0.32 16.60
N HIS A 154 -0.96 1.48 16.12
CA HIS A 154 -2.13 1.55 15.24
C HIS A 154 -1.76 1.50 13.74
N LEU A 155 -0.47 1.46 13.40
CA LEU A 155 -0.03 1.31 12.01
C LEU A 155 -0.07 -0.18 11.60
N PRO A 156 -0.69 -0.53 10.47
CA PRO A 156 -0.64 -1.88 9.92
C PRO A 156 0.81 -2.33 9.70
N TYR A 157 1.18 -3.48 10.29
CA TYR A 157 2.52 -4.04 10.31
C TYR A 157 2.66 -5.14 9.26
N PHE A 158 3.32 -4.86 8.14
CA PHE A 158 3.50 -5.83 7.06
C PHE A 158 4.91 -6.39 7.04
N ASP A 159 5.04 -7.69 6.80
CA ASP A 159 6.35 -8.33 6.70
C ASP A 159 7.14 -7.78 5.51
N GLY A 160 8.42 -7.48 5.72
CA GLY A 160 9.31 -6.90 4.71
C GLY A 160 9.04 -5.45 4.32
N ASP A 161 8.08 -4.76 4.96
CA ASP A 161 7.79 -3.35 4.66
C ASP A 161 8.85 -2.39 5.21
N TYR A 162 8.82 -1.15 4.73
CA TYR A 162 9.79 -0.13 5.06
C TYR A 162 9.69 0.37 6.50
N TRP A 163 8.48 0.73 6.94
CA TRP A 163 8.30 1.49 8.18
C TRP A 163 8.66 0.71 9.46
N PRO A 164 8.41 -0.61 9.57
CA PRO A 164 8.80 -1.36 10.78
C PRO A 164 10.30 -1.31 11.03
N ASN A 165 11.10 -1.53 9.99
CA ASN A 165 12.56 -1.46 10.07
C ASN A 165 13.04 -0.05 10.44
N ALA A 166 12.46 0.97 9.82
CA ALA A 166 12.78 2.36 10.14
C ALA A 166 12.44 2.73 11.60
N LEU A 167 11.33 2.20 12.13
CA LEU A 167 10.96 2.42 13.53
C LEU A 167 11.95 1.73 14.48
N GLU A 168 12.35 0.49 14.20
CA GLU A 168 13.34 -0.25 15.00
C GLU A 168 14.68 0.48 15.09
N ASP A 169 15.17 1.03 13.97
CA ASP A 169 16.42 1.80 13.96
C ASP A 169 16.30 3.08 14.80
N ILE A 170 15.18 3.81 14.69
CA ILE A 170 14.92 5.00 15.50
C ILE A 170 14.82 4.67 17.00
N ILE A 171 14.18 3.54 17.35
CA ILE A 171 14.11 3.07 18.74
C ILE A 171 15.51 2.83 19.29
N LYS A 172 16.37 2.13 18.54
CA LYS A 172 17.77 1.86 18.92
C LYS A 172 18.55 3.16 19.08
N ASP A 173 18.36 4.13 18.20
CA ASP A 173 19.07 5.42 18.25
C ASP A 173 18.65 6.24 19.48
N VAL A 174 17.35 6.36 19.75
CA VAL A 174 16.84 7.05 20.96
C VAL A 174 17.27 6.34 22.26
N GLN A 175 17.43 5.02 22.23
CA GLN A 175 17.94 4.27 23.37
C GLN A 175 19.43 4.51 23.63
N LYS A 176 20.22 4.78 22.58
CA LYS A 176 21.67 5.03 22.65
C LYS A 176 22.01 6.47 23.04
N GLU A 177 21.14 7.43 22.75
CA GLU A 177 21.31 8.84 23.15
C GLU A 177 21.33 8.96 24.69
N LYS A 178 22.54 9.00 25.27
CA LYS A 178 22.79 9.46 26.64
C LYS A 178 22.88 10.98 26.62
N ASP A 179 21.93 11.68 27.22
CA ASP A 179 21.98 13.07 27.71
C ASP A 179 22.78 14.12 26.89
N GLU A 180 22.85 14.01 25.57
CA GLU A 180 23.44 15.04 24.70
C GLU A 180 22.33 15.91 24.08
N LYS A 181 22.35 17.19 24.44
CA LYS A 181 21.44 18.21 23.92
C LYS A 181 21.81 18.51 22.47
N GLU A 182 21.07 17.98 21.51
CA GLU A 182 21.20 18.42 20.12
C GLU A 182 19.90 18.70 19.35
N GLN A 183 20.13 19.40 18.24
CA GLN A 183 19.34 20.48 17.67
C GLN A 183 18.05 20.03 17.00
N ILE A 184 16.98 20.77 17.27
CA ILE A 184 15.63 20.51 16.79
C ILE A 184 15.49 21.05 15.36
N ILE A 185 15.37 20.15 14.37
CA ILE A 185 14.73 20.50 13.10
C ILE A 185 13.24 20.69 13.38
N ALA A 186 12.74 21.91 13.14
CA ALA A 186 11.38 22.31 13.50
C ALA A 186 10.34 21.65 12.58
N VAL A 187 9.56 20.73 13.14
CA VAL A 187 8.28 20.29 12.56
C VAL A 187 7.22 21.35 12.90
N PRO A 188 6.29 21.71 11.99
CA PRO A 188 5.18 22.59 12.31
C PRO A 188 4.39 22.05 13.52
N GLU A 189 4.34 22.85 14.58
CA GLU A 189 3.78 22.53 15.91
C GLU A 189 2.33 22.01 15.89
N ARG A 190 1.60 22.24 14.79
CA ARG A 190 0.21 21.79 14.60
C ARG A 190 0.09 20.27 14.41
N ALA A 191 1.13 19.57 13.96
CA ALA A 191 1.06 18.13 13.69
C ALA A 191 1.25 17.24 14.94
N LEU A 192 1.79 17.77 16.04
CA LEU A 192 2.21 16.97 17.22
C LEU A 192 1.47 17.29 18.52
N LYS A 193 0.63 18.34 18.59
CA LYS A 193 -0.08 18.74 19.82
C LYS A 193 -0.98 17.65 20.42
N TYR A 194 -1.37 16.64 19.62
CA TYR A 194 -2.29 15.58 20.04
C TYR A 194 -1.62 14.22 20.25
N ALA A 195 -0.31 14.08 20.02
CA ALA A 195 0.38 12.80 20.14
C ALA A 195 0.62 12.38 21.59
N VAL A 196 0.83 13.32 22.52
CA VAL A 196 1.11 13.01 23.94
C VAL A 196 0.56 14.13 24.82
N HIS A 197 -0.47 13.84 25.63
CA HIS A 197 -0.84 14.76 26.71
C HIS A 197 -0.05 14.38 27.96
N GLN A 198 0.66 15.36 28.50
CA GLN A 198 1.57 15.28 29.65
C GLN A 198 0.92 14.58 30.85
N ARG A 199 1.35 13.35 31.14
CA ARG A 199 1.34 12.81 32.50
C ARG A 199 2.68 12.12 32.77
N SER A 200 3.38 12.66 33.77
CA SER A 200 4.50 12.08 34.50
C SER A 200 5.86 12.01 33.77
N ILE A 201 6.81 12.73 34.36
CA ILE A 201 8.17 13.04 33.90
C ILE A 201 9.05 11.79 34.06
N GLY A 202 9.44 11.17 32.93
CA GLY A 202 10.42 10.08 32.91
C GLY A 202 10.32 9.18 31.67
N HIS A 203 9.15 8.56 31.47
CA HIS A 203 8.90 7.65 30.32
C HIS A 203 8.29 8.38 29.11
N ALA A 204 7.45 9.39 29.38
CA ALA A 204 6.79 10.19 28.36
C ALA A 204 7.76 11.00 27.47
N SER A 205 9.05 11.16 27.84
CA SER A 205 10.04 11.85 27.01
C SER A 205 10.58 10.98 25.87
N LYS A 206 10.91 9.72 26.12
CA LYS A 206 11.48 8.80 25.11
C LYS A 206 10.44 8.38 24.09
N GLU A 207 9.23 8.00 24.55
CA GLU A 207 8.12 7.67 23.64
C GLU A 207 7.75 8.85 22.75
N TYR A 208 7.68 10.06 23.32
CA TYR A 208 7.47 11.28 22.55
C TYR A 208 8.59 11.54 21.54
N GLN A 209 9.86 11.35 21.93
CA GLN A 209 10.99 11.49 21.01
C GLN A 209 10.95 10.46 19.88
N ILE A 210 10.62 9.20 20.17
CA ILE A 210 10.45 8.15 19.16
C ILE A 210 9.35 8.56 18.18
N VAL A 211 8.15 8.89 18.66
CA VAL A 211 7.02 9.31 17.82
C VAL A 211 7.37 10.54 16.98
N LYS A 212 8.07 11.53 17.57
CA LYS A 212 8.49 12.74 16.87
C LYS A 212 9.52 12.46 15.78
N LYS A 213 10.56 11.68 16.07
CA LYS A 213 11.60 11.31 15.10
C LYS A 213 10.99 10.45 13.98
N PHE A 214 10.19 9.45 14.36
CA PHE A 214 9.50 8.58 13.43
C PHE A 214 8.53 9.34 12.51
N GLY A 215 7.70 10.24 13.05
CA GLY A 215 6.83 11.07 12.22
C GLY A 215 7.59 11.99 11.27
N SER A 216 8.73 12.55 11.72
CA SER A 216 9.60 13.35 10.85
C SER A 216 10.22 12.52 9.73
N HIS A 217 10.62 11.29 10.04
CA HIS A 217 11.18 10.33 9.09
C HIS A 217 10.16 9.90 8.03
N ILE A 218 8.97 9.50 8.46
CA ILE A 218 7.87 9.11 7.57
C ILE A 218 7.40 10.28 6.71
N LEU A 219 7.42 11.52 7.22
CA LEU A 219 7.11 12.71 6.42
C LEU A 219 8.04 12.86 5.20
N GLN A 220 9.34 12.55 5.36
CA GLN A 220 10.32 12.71 4.28
C GLN A 220 10.12 11.71 3.13
N CYS A 221 9.54 10.54 3.41
CA CYS A 221 9.28 9.50 2.43
C CYS A 221 7.80 9.26 2.14
N LYS A 222 6.90 10.16 2.59
CA LYS A 222 5.45 9.92 2.59
C LYS A 222 4.85 9.58 1.23
N GLU A 223 5.38 10.18 0.15
CA GLU A 223 4.90 9.94 -1.22
C GLU A 223 5.22 8.51 -1.71
N ASN A 224 6.09 7.77 -1.02
CA ASN A 224 6.39 6.37 -1.30
C ASN A 224 5.47 5.39 -0.54
N LEU A 225 4.75 5.84 0.49
CA LEU A 225 4.02 4.98 1.42
C LEU A 225 2.52 5.16 1.20
N ILE A 226 2.03 4.67 0.07
CA ILE A 226 0.70 4.94 -0.46
C ILE A 226 -0.32 4.01 0.19
N VAL A 227 -1.50 4.56 0.50
CA VAL A 227 -2.65 3.80 1.02
C VAL A 227 -3.84 4.03 0.10
N ALA A 228 -4.29 2.97 -0.58
CA ALA A 228 -5.52 2.94 -1.36
C ALA A 228 -6.67 2.49 -0.46
N GLN A 229 -7.59 3.40 -0.15
CA GLN A 229 -8.76 3.12 0.68
C GLN A 229 -9.85 2.47 -0.18
N LEU A 230 -10.22 1.25 0.16
CA LEU A 230 -11.27 0.48 -0.52
C LEU A 230 -12.64 0.73 0.12
N GLN A 231 -12.64 1.03 1.43
CA GLN A 231 -13.82 1.39 2.21
C GLN A 231 -13.67 2.77 2.85
N HIS A 232 -14.79 3.42 3.17
CA HIS A 232 -14.79 4.74 3.80
C HIS A 232 -14.22 4.64 5.22
N ALA A 233 -13.42 5.62 5.64
CA ALA A 233 -12.86 5.71 6.98
C ALA A 233 -13.29 7.02 7.66
N CYS A 234 -13.85 6.92 8.86
CA CYS A 234 -14.30 8.07 9.61
C CYS A 234 -13.13 9.00 9.95
N THR A 235 -13.19 10.28 9.59
CA THR A 235 -12.16 11.28 9.90
C THR A 235 -12.02 11.53 11.41
N CYS A 236 -13.08 11.27 12.19
CA CYS A 236 -13.11 11.51 13.63
C CYS A 236 -12.54 10.34 14.44
N CYS A 237 -13.04 9.12 14.20
CA CYS A 237 -12.64 7.92 14.97
C CYS A 237 -11.69 6.98 14.22
N ARG A 238 -11.35 7.26 12.95
CA ARG A 238 -10.48 6.46 12.05
C ARG A 238 -10.96 5.06 11.69
N GLU A 239 -12.04 4.59 12.33
CA GLU A 239 -12.68 3.32 11.97
C GLU A 239 -13.21 3.32 10.54
N TYR A 240 -13.04 2.18 9.86
CA TYR A 240 -13.63 1.92 8.57
C TYR A 240 -15.13 1.63 8.70
N ILE A 241 -15.91 2.17 7.78
CA ILE A 241 -17.37 2.07 7.72
C ILE A 241 -17.70 0.91 6.78
N LEU A 242 -18.07 -0.23 7.35
CA LEU A 242 -18.30 -1.48 6.61
C LEU A 242 -19.77 -1.71 6.22
N SER A 243 -20.69 -0.88 6.72
CA SER A 243 -22.12 -0.93 6.39
C SER A 243 -22.83 0.35 6.83
N GLY A 244 -24.04 0.56 6.31
CA GLY A 244 -24.94 1.61 6.79
C GLY A 244 -24.69 2.95 6.11
N LYS A 245 -24.43 4.00 6.90
CA LYS A 245 -24.41 5.39 6.41
C LYS A 245 -23.07 6.06 6.68
N VAL A 246 -22.61 6.80 5.68
CA VAL A 246 -21.48 7.73 5.79
C VAL A 246 -21.96 9.15 5.53
N TRP A 247 -21.47 10.10 6.33
CA TRP A 247 -21.76 11.52 6.19
C TRP A 247 -20.56 12.22 5.60
N VAL A 248 -20.65 12.72 4.37
CA VAL A 248 -19.51 13.30 3.64
C VAL A 248 -19.65 14.79 3.44
N CYS A 249 -18.53 15.52 3.52
CA CYS A 249 -18.46 16.91 3.12
C CYS A 249 -18.02 17.02 1.66
N ARG A 250 -18.84 17.65 0.81
CA ARG A 250 -18.49 17.89 -0.61
C ARG A 250 -17.80 19.23 -0.85
N GLN A 251 -17.74 20.08 0.16
CA GLN A 251 -17.15 21.43 0.09
C GLN A 251 -15.65 21.44 0.40
N CYS A 252 -15.13 20.39 1.06
CA CYS A 252 -13.71 20.28 1.37
C CYS A 252 -12.90 19.87 0.13
N SER A 253 -12.16 20.82 -0.43
CA SER A 253 -11.30 20.60 -1.60
C SER A 253 -9.96 19.93 -1.29
N LYS A 254 -9.48 20.00 -0.03
CA LYS A 254 -8.12 19.54 0.34
C LYS A 254 -8.07 18.14 0.96
N ARG A 255 -9.11 17.76 1.72
CA ARG A 255 -9.20 16.47 2.40
C ARG A 255 -10.65 16.02 2.41
N LYS A 256 -10.89 14.76 2.07
CA LYS A 256 -12.21 14.16 2.20
C LYS A 256 -12.53 14.08 3.70
N PHE A 257 -13.52 14.88 4.12
CA PHE A 257 -14.05 14.81 5.47
C PHE A 257 -15.30 13.93 5.44
N GLN A 258 -15.28 12.87 6.24
CA GLN A 258 -16.38 11.92 6.32
C GLN A 258 -16.54 11.39 7.74
N LEU A 259 -17.77 11.21 8.19
CA LEU A 259 -18.10 10.69 9.52
C LEU A 259 -18.92 9.42 9.42
N CYS A 260 -18.65 8.47 10.31
CA CYS A 260 -19.59 7.39 10.58
C CYS A 260 -20.83 7.94 11.30
N GLU A 261 -21.94 7.20 11.26
CA GLU A 261 -23.20 7.59 11.88
C GLU A 261 -23.04 7.96 13.37
N LYS A 262 -22.27 7.16 14.13
CA LYS A 262 -22.00 7.42 15.56
C LYS A 262 -21.29 8.76 15.79
N CYS A 263 -20.26 9.08 15.00
CA CYS A 263 -19.54 10.34 15.13
C CYS A 263 -20.38 11.53 14.68
N TYR A 264 -21.18 11.38 13.64
CA TYR A 264 -22.09 12.42 13.18
C TYR A 264 -23.12 12.80 14.26
N GLU A 265 -23.80 11.81 14.86
CA GLU A 265 -24.79 12.06 15.91
C GLU A 265 -24.14 12.66 17.16
N SER A 266 -22.93 12.22 17.52
CA SER A 266 -22.16 12.83 18.61
C SER A 266 -21.87 14.31 18.37
N GLU A 267 -21.47 14.70 17.17
CA GLU A 267 -21.24 16.12 16.84
C GLU A 267 -22.54 16.93 16.85
N LYS A 268 -23.65 16.34 16.39
CA LYS A 268 -24.97 16.99 16.39
C LYS A 268 -25.48 17.28 17.81
N THR A 269 -25.32 16.33 18.73
CA THR A 269 -25.74 16.50 20.14
C THR A 269 -24.96 17.58 20.88
N LEU A 270 -23.72 17.85 20.49
CA LEU A 270 -22.90 18.90 21.08
C LEU A 270 -23.35 20.32 20.67
N GLY A 271 -24.23 20.47 19.69
CA GLY A 271 -24.81 21.75 19.24
C GLY A 271 -23.83 22.71 18.55
N GLU A 272 -22.52 22.47 18.69
CA GLU A 272 -21.45 23.25 18.08
C GLU A 272 -20.91 22.52 16.85
N TRP A 273 -21.64 22.56 15.73
CA TRP A 273 -21.10 22.07 14.47
C TRP A 273 -19.84 22.85 14.07
N LYS A 274 -18.68 22.20 14.17
CA LYS A 274 -17.35 22.84 14.02
C LYS A 274 -16.66 22.57 12.69
N HIS A 275 -17.24 21.78 11.78
CA HIS A 275 -16.57 21.45 10.52
C HIS A 275 -16.79 22.52 9.42
N PRO A 276 -15.72 23.02 8.77
CA PRO A 276 -14.31 22.72 9.03
C PRO A 276 -13.77 23.40 10.28
N SER A 277 -13.04 22.65 11.10
CA SER A 277 -12.42 23.20 12.31
C SER A 277 -11.55 24.40 11.96
N ASN A 278 -11.68 25.46 12.76
CA ASN A 278 -11.00 26.75 12.58
C ASN A 278 -11.38 27.51 11.29
N CYS A 279 -12.52 27.20 10.67
CA CYS A 279 -13.07 27.99 9.57
C CYS A 279 -14.32 28.77 10.03
N ARG A 280 -14.55 29.96 9.45
CA ARG A 280 -15.78 30.73 9.67
C ARG A 280 -16.97 30.18 8.87
N GLU A 281 -16.69 29.55 7.73
CA GLU A 281 -17.69 28.91 6.90
C GLU A 281 -18.00 27.52 7.46
N LYS A 282 -19.27 27.25 7.78
CA LYS A 282 -19.71 25.92 8.21
C LYS A 282 -20.07 25.10 7.00
N HIS A 283 -19.49 23.91 6.90
CA HIS A 283 -19.79 22.99 5.82
C HIS A 283 -20.91 22.03 6.21
N SER A 284 -21.84 21.77 5.29
CA SER A 284 -22.90 20.78 5.49
C SER A 284 -22.43 19.40 5.02
N LEU A 285 -22.90 18.33 5.69
CA LEU A 285 -22.65 16.96 5.25
C LEU A 285 -23.86 16.40 4.50
N SER A 286 -23.58 15.65 3.44
CA SER A 286 -24.56 14.82 2.75
C SER A 286 -24.41 13.37 3.20
N GLN A 287 -25.53 12.70 3.44
CA GLN A 287 -25.55 11.27 3.70
C GLN A 287 -25.35 10.48 2.40
N ILE A 288 -24.59 9.39 2.47
CA ILE A 288 -24.43 8.38 1.43
C ILE A 288 -24.63 7.01 2.08
N GLU A 289 -25.32 6.10 1.39
CA GLU A 289 -25.43 4.70 1.80
C GLU A 289 -24.19 3.92 1.36
N VAL A 290 -23.70 3.07 2.26
CA VAL A 290 -22.54 2.20 2.03
C VAL A 290 -23.04 0.77 1.98
N ASP A 291 -22.74 0.09 0.87
CA ASP A 291 -23.03 -1.33 0.72
C ASP A 291 -22.41 -2.13 1.86
N THR A 292 -23.19 -3.05 2.42
CA THR A 292 -22.70 -3.93 3.48
C THR A 292 -21.60 -4.82 2.93
N VAL A 293 -20.41 -4.66 3.47
CA VAL A 293 -19.25 -5.47 3.16
C VAL A 293 -19.42 -6.89 3.71
N HIS A 294 -18.84 -7.88 3.04
CA HIS A 294 -18.84 -9.27 3.50
C HIS A 294 -18.34 -9.41 4.95
N SER A 295 -18.96 -10.33 5.69
CA SER A 295 -18.69 -10.58 7.12
C SER A 295 -17.27 -11.06 7.40
N ASP A 296 -16.67 -11.74 6.42
CA ASP A 296 -15.29 -12.19 6.44
C ASP A 296 -14.55 -11.64 5.21
N THR A 297 -13.36 -12.18 4.97
CA THR A 297 -12.54 -11.92 3.78
C THR A 297 -12.03 -13.23 3.20
N GLU A 298 -12.75 -14.33 3.35
CA GLU A 298 -12.25 -15.62 2.84
C GLU A 298 -12.15 -15.55 1.32
N ASP A 299 -11.04 -16.07 0.80
CA ASP A 299 -10.90 -16.34 -0.62
C ASP A 299 -11.40 -17.76 -0.83
N GLY A 300 -12.43 -17.96 -1.65
CA GLY A 300 -12.95 -19.30 -1.95
C GLY A 300 -11.98 -20.15 -2.79
N ASP A 301 -10.86 -19.56 -3.21
CA ASP A 301 -9.82 -20.22 -3.98
C ASP A 301 -9.06 -21.28 -3.15
N GLU A 302 -8.67 -22.36 -3.82
CA GLU A 302 -7.84 -23.39 -3.19
C GLU A 302 -6.44 -22.86 -2.87
N THR A 303 -5.94 -23.22 -1.69
CA THR A 303 -4.54 -22.92 -1.34
C THR A 303 -3.60 -23.78 -2.18
N ILE A 304 -2.93 -23.15 -3.14
CA ILE A 304 -1.86 -23.78 -3.92
C ILE A 304 -0.55 -23.60 -3.15
N ARG A 305 0.15 -24.70 -2.85
CA ARG A 305 1.47 -24.67 -2.20
C ARG A 305 2.55 -25.05 -3.20
N ASN A 306 3.60 -24.27 -3.27
CA ASN A 306 4.78 -24.55 -4.07
C ASN A 306 5.98 -23.80 -3.50
N THR A 307 6.92 -24.53 -2.92
CA THR A 307 8.08 -23.98 -2.20
C THR A 307 8.91 -23.01 -3.02
N SER A 308 8.93 -23.16 -4.35
CA SER A 308 9.69 -22.30 -5.25
C SER A 308 8.95 -21.01 -5.63
N VAL A 309 7.63 -20.90 -5.42
CA VAL A 309 6.86 -19.69 -5.77
C VAL A 309 6.02 -19.11 -4.62
N ASP A 310 5.94 -19.78 -3.47
CA ASP A 310 5.15 -19.33 -2.32
C ASP A 310 5.61 -17.96 -1.81
N HIS A 311 6.93 -17.73 -1.86
CA HIS A 311 7.58 -16.55 -1.32
C HIS A 311 8.60 -15.98 -2.30
N ARG A 312 8.73 -14.65 -2.30
CA ARG A 312 9.58 -13.93 -3.25
C ARG A 312 11.07 -14.29 -3.14
N PRO A 313 11.69 -14.39 -1.94
CA PRO A 313 13.11 -14.73 -1.82
C PRO A 313 13.42 -16.10 -2.45
N GLU A 314 12.59 -17.09 -2.18
CA GLU A 314 12.69 -18.46 -2.67
C GLU A 314 12.53 -18.51 -4.19
N PHE A 315 11.57 -17.76 -4.74
CA PHE A 315 11.41 -17.65 -6.20
C PHE A 315 12.62 -17.01 -6.88
N LEU A 316 13.19 -15.97 -6.28
CA LEU A 316 14.36 -15.30 -6.84
C LEU A 316 15.60 -16.22 -6.75
N ASP A 317 15.79 -16.92 -5.63
CA ASP A 317 16.87 -17.89 -5.44
C ASP A 317 16.74 -19.07 -6.43
N PHE A 318 15.53 -19.59 -6.61
CA PHE A 318 15.21 -20.59 -7.63
C PHE A 318 15.63 -20.09 -9.03
N CYS A 319 15.27 -18.85 -9.39
CA CYS A 319 15.64 -18.30 -10.69
C CYS A 319 17.16 -18.10 -10.83
N GLN A 320 17.85 -17.70 -9.76
CA GLN A 320 19.30 -17.46 -9.74
C GLN A 320 20.09 -18.76 -9.86
N SER A 321 19.78 -19.75 -9.03
CA SER A 321 20.44 -21.06 -9.00
C SER A 321 20.27 -21.83 -10.31
N ASN A 322 19.13 -21.64 -11.00
CA ASN A 322 18.83 -22.30 -12.27
C ASN A 322 19.10 -21.45 -13.52
N TYR A 323 19.71 -20.27 -13.37
CA TYR A 323 19.98 -19.32 -14.47
C TYR A 323 18.74 -18.99 -15.32
N HIS A 324 17.57 -18.91 -14.70
CA HIS A 324 16.31 -18.54 -15.34
C HIS A 324 16.25 -17.02 -15.54
N GLN A 325 16.88 -16.57 -16.63
CA GLN A 325 17.07 -15.16 -16.94
C GLN A 325 15.96 -14.60 -17.84
N PHE A 326 15.77 -13.28 -17.78
CA PHE A 326 14.75 -12.55 -18.53
C PHE A 326 15.31 -11.44 -19.42
N ASP A 327 16.62 -11.45 -19.71
CA ASP A 327 17.33 -10.37 -20.41
C ASP A 327 17.16 -10.38 -21.93
N THR A 328 16.85 -11.56 -22.50
CA THR A 328 16.47 -11.73 -23.91
C THR A 328 15.14 -12.47 -24.04
N ILE A 329 14.39 -12.22 -25.12
CA ILE A 329 13.08 -12.87 -25.33
C ILE A 329 13.20 -14.40 -25.39
N ARG A 330 14.30 -14.92 -25.93
CA ARG A 330 14.57 -16.36 -25.97
C ARG A 330 14.75 -16.94 -24.57
N ARG A 331 15.49 -16.25 -23.69
CA ARG A 331 15.68 -16.64 -22.30
C ARG A 331 14.38 -16.51 -21.52
N ALA A 332 13.64 -15.42 -21.69
CA ALA A 332 12.32 -15.27 -21.08
C ALA A 332 11.35 -16.39 -21.46
N LYS A 333 11.30 -16.81 -22.74
CA LYS A 333 10.53 -17.99 -23.19
C LYS A 333 10.95 -19.27 -22.45
N HIS A 334 12.25 -19.54 -22.37
CA HIS A 334 12.77 -20.71 -21.64
C HIS A 334 12.43 -20.67 -20.15
N SER A 335 12.75 -19.55 -19.47
CA SER A 335 12.48 -19.36 -18.05
C SER A 335 10.99 -19.47 -17.73
N SER A 336 10.12 -18.94 -18.60
CA SER A 336 8.67 -19.07 -18.46
C SER A 336 8.19 -20.52 -18.56
N LEU A 337 8.76 -21.30 -19.48
CA LEU A 337 8.46 -22.73 -19.59
C LEU A 337 8.88 -23.50 -18.33
N MET A 338 10.05 -23.17 -17.75
CA MET A 338 10.50 -23.79 -16.51
C MET A 338 9.63 -23.40 -15.31
N ILE A 339 9.21 -22.14 -15.23
CA ILE A 339 8.26 -21.67 -14.21
C ILE A 339 6.92 -22.41 -14.34
N LEU A 340 6.37 -22.53 -15.56
CA LEU A 340 5.13 -23.28 -15.77
C LEU A 340 5.31 -24.76 -15.41
N TYR A 341 6.45 -25.35 -15.74
CA TYR A 341 6.75 -26.73 -15.37
C TYR A 341 6.70 -26.94 -13.86
N ILE A 342 7.35 -26.10 -13.05
CA ILE A 342 7.33 -26.24 -11.57
C ILE A 342 5.94 -25.95 -10.99
N LEU A 343 5.17 -25.04 -11.58
CA LEU A 343 3.81 -24.74 -11.15
C LEU A 343 2.88 -25.95 -11.36
N HIS A 344 3.06 -26.70 -12.45
CA HIS A 344 2.30 -27.91 -12.74
C HIS A 344 2.86 -29.17 -12.07
N HIS A 345 4.11 -29.15 -11.58
CA HIS A 345 4.76 -30.27 -10.91
C HIS A 345 5.44 -29.82 -9.60
N PRO A 346 4.68 -29.46 -8.55
CA PRO A 346 5.23 -28.91 -7.31
C PRO A 346 6.17 -29.89 -6.56
N GLU A 347 6.00 -31.20 -6.78
CA GLU A 347 6.81 -32.27 -6.19
C GLU A 347 8.08 -32.58 -7.01
N ALA A 348 8.30 -31.89 -8.13
CA ALA A 348 9.49 -32.13 -8.94
C ALA A 348 10.75 -31.73 -8.16
N PRO A 349 11.82 -32.54 -8.20
CA PRO A 349 13.06 -32.19 -7.54
C PRO A 349 13.58 -30.86 -8.10
N ASP A 350 13.87 -29.93 -7.20
CA ASP A 350 14.44 -28.64 -7.58
C ASP A 350 15.77 -28.91 -8.31
N PHE A 351 15.84 -28.53 -9.59
CA PHE A 351 17.01 -28.79 -10.44
C PHE A 351 18.19 -27.87 -10.08
N THR A 352 18.41 -27.62 -8.80
CA THR A 352 19.56 -26.89 -8.29
C THR A 352 20.84 -27.60 -8.75
N ASN A 353 21.48 -27.06 -9.79
CA ASN A 353 22.83 -27.42 -10.15
C ASN A 353 23.71 -26.98 -8.97
N ARG A 354 24.09 -27.94 -8.12
CA ARG A 354 25.10 -27.75 -7.07
C ARG A 354 26.47 -27.49 -7.67
#